data_AF-A0A9P6MFC0-F1
#
_entry.id   AF-A0A9P6MFC0-F1
#
_cell.length_a   1.000
_cell.length_b   1.000
_cell.length_c   1.000
_cell.angle_alpha   90.00
_cell.angle_beta   90.00
_cell.angle_gamma   90.00
#
_symmetry.space_group_name_H-M   'P 1'
#
loop_
_entity.id
_entity.type
_entity.pdbx_description
1 polymer ?
#
loop_
_entity_poly.entity_id
_entity_poly.type
_entity_poly.pdbx_seq_one_letter_code
_entity_poly.pdbx_strand_id
1 'polypeptide(L)'
;AKELHFRNSEWGPESIDDMLDQFQDFPCAFGGTMKEIFDATPRNLISKVFLEEKVFQTWYNARSVLIGDACHKLLPGAGQGAMTAMKDAVVLANCIYNMKDLSDESIKTAFASYYRQRYLEAVNITKLSARSTKVMFGHKWSDRLVRKVILNFLPGWIKMKTSQEAFMIRPQINWLPLTKSRGSGRVLPQE
;
A
#
# COMPACT_ATOMS: atom_id res chain seq x y z
N ALA A 1 7.60 -18.99 30.20
CA ALA A 1 6.33 -19.01 29.44
C ALA A 1 6.16 -17.80 28.51
N LYS A 2 6.33 -16.55 28.96
CA LYS A 2 6.23 -15.35 28.08
C LYS A 2 7.36 -15.21 27.05
N GLU A 3 8.56 -15.71 27.35
CA GLU A 3 9.72 -15.70 26.42
C GLU A 3 9.62 -16.73 25.29
N LEU A 4 8.87 -17.81 25.50
CA LEU A 4 8.69 -18.88 24.51
C LEU A 4 7.75 -18.48 23.37
N HIS A 5 6.82 -17.54 23.60
CA HIS A 5 5.93 -17.04 22.55
C HIS A 5 6.63 -16.14 21.52
N PHE A 6 7.73 -15.48 21.88
CA PHE A 6 8.52 -14.72 20.91
C PHE A 6 9.37 -15.64 20.01
N ARG A 7 9.70 -16.84 20.49
CA ARG A 7 10.53 -17.84 19.81
C ARG A 7 9.77 -18.90 19.00
N ASN A 8 8.44 -18.92 19.04
CA ASN A 8 7.61 -19.64 18.06
C ASN A 8 7.40 -18.77 16.82
N SER A 9 8.48 -18.21 16.27
CA SER A 9 8.34 -17.30 15.16
C SER A 9 8.04 -18.12 13.90
N GLU A 10 6.78 -18.12 13.44
CA GLU A 10 6.38 -18.40 12.04
C GLU A 10 7.06 -17.48 11.00
N TRP A 11 8.14 -16.81 11.41
CA TRP A 11 8.91 -15.73 10.82
C TRP A 11 10.41 -16.01 10.84
N GLY A 12 10.84 -17.07 11.54
CA GLY A 12 12.24 -17.48 11.60
C GLY A 12 12.64 -18.22 10.31
N PRO A 13 13.94 -18.38 10.04
CA PRO A 13 14.43 -19.10 8.86
C PRO A 13 13.80 -20.49 8.71
N GLU A 14 13.52 -21.15 9.82
CA GLU A 14 12.92 -22.49 9.88
C GLU A 14 11.48 -22.54 9.34
N SER A 15 10.73 -21.43 9.40
CA SER A 15 9.37 -21.32 8.86
C SER A 15 9.33 -21.07 7.34
N ILE A 16 10.50 -20.78 6.76
CA ILE A 16 10.66 -20.56 5.32
C ILE A 16 10.69 -21.91 4.61
N ASP A 17 11.37 -22.90 5.18
CA ASP A 17 11.56 -24.21 4.53
C ASP A 17 10.22 -24.91 4.25
N ASP A 18 9.29 -24.94 5.22
CA ASP A 18 7.93 -25.48 5.01
C ASP A 18 7.20 -24.78 3.84
N MET A 19 7.38 -23.46 3.71
CA MET A 19 6.80 -22.70 2.61
C MET A 19 7.51 -23.03 1.29
N LEU A 20 8.84 -23.07 1.27
CA LEU A 20 9.58 -23.42 0.05
C LEU A 20 9.18 -24.81 -0.44
N ASP A 21 9.08 -25.79 0.45
CA ASP A 21 8.69 -27.16 0.14
C ASP A 21 7.27 -27.23 -0.43
N GLN A 22 6.34 -26.46 0.13
CA GLN A 22 4.96 -26.39 -0.36
C GLN A 22 4.87 -25.82 -1.78
N PHE A 23 5.74 -24.87 -2.13
CA PHE A 23 5.66 -24.14 -3.40
C PHE A 23 6.69 -24.58 -4.45
N GLN A 24 7.62 -25.49 -4.13
CA GLN A 24 8.77 -25.84 -4.99
C GLN A 24 8.39 -26.33 -6.39
N ASP A 25 7.29 -27.08 -6.51
CA ASP A 25 6.85 -27.68 -7.78
C ASP A 25 5.97 -26.75 -8.62
N PHE A 26 5.66 -25.54 -8.14
CA PHE A 26 4.87 -24.61 -8.96
C PHE A 26 5.65 -24.19 -10.21
N PRO A 27 4.97 -24.06 -11.36
CA PRO A 27 5.62 -23.63 -12.58
C PRO A 27 6.07 -22.17 -12.43
N CYS A 28 7.32 -21.90 -12.83
CA CYS A 28 7.82 -20.55 -12.88
C CYS A 28 7.45 -19.89 -14.22
N ALA A 29 7.12 -18.60 -14.18
CA ALA A 29 6.76 -17.83 -15.38
C ALA A 29 7.93 -17.70 -16.39
N PHE A 30 9.17 -17.93 -15.95
CA PHE A 30 10.37 -17.89 -16.78
C PHE A 30 10.80 -19.26 -17.32
N GLY A 31 10.02 -20.32 -17.07
CA GLY A 31 10.39 -21.71 -17.34
C GLY A 31 10.89 -22.42 -16.09
N GLY A 32 10.84 -23.76 -16.07
CA GLY A 32 11.21 -24.56 -14.90
C GLY A 32 10.19 -24.46 -13.75
N THR A 33 10.66 -24.72 -12.53
CA THR A 33 9.83 -24.65 -11.31
C THR A 33 10.30 -23.54 -10.36
N MET A 34 9.46 -23.20 -9.38
CA MET A 34 9.81 -22.25 -8.33
C MET A 34 11.03 -22.70 -7.52
N LYS A 35 11.28 -24.02 -7.42
CA LYS A 35 12.49 -24.58 -6.80
C LYS A 35 13.77 -23.97 -7.35
N GLU A 36 13.87 -23.78 -8.67
CA GLU A 36 15.07 -23.21 -9.29
C GLU A 36 15.31 -21.76 -8.84
N ILE A 37 14.24 -20.97 -8.69
CA ILE A 37 14.33 -19.61 -8.12
C ILE A 37 14.76 -19.69 -6.65
N PHE A 38 14.17 -20.61 -5.88
CA PHE A 38 14.48 -20.75 -4.46
C PHE A 38 15.92 -21.17 -4.24
N ASP A 39 16.45 -22.12 -5.02
CA ASP A 39 17.83 -22.59 -4.91
C ASP A 39 18.85 -21.52 -5.37
N ALA A 40 18.47 -20.68 -6.35
CA ALA A 40 19.29 -19.56 -6.80
C ALA A 40 19.27 -18.34 -5.86
N THR A 41 18.35 -18.29 -4.89
CA THR A 41 18.19 -17.16 -3.97
C THR A 41 18.82 -17.47 -2.61
N PRO A 42 19.82 -16.70 -2.15
CA PRO A 42 20.38 -16.85 -0.81
C PRO A 42 19.29 -16.89 0.27
N ARG A 43 19.35 -17.85 1.19
CA ARG A 43 18.27 -18.10 2.17
C ARG A 43 17.93 -16.88 3.02
N ASN A 44 18.92 -16.07 3.36
CA ASN A 44 18.74 -14.83 4.12
C ASN A 44 18.03 -13.69 3.34
N LEU A 45 17.78 -13.87 2.05
CA LEU A 45 17.04 -12.93 1.20
C LEU A 45 15.59 -13.38 0.94
N ILE A 46 15.21 -14.55 1.43
CA ILE A 46 13.84 -15.05 1.36
C ILE A 46 13.15 -14.66 2.67
N SER A 47 11.97 -14.05 2.58
CA SER A 47 11.18 -13.70 3.75
C SER A 47 9.72 -14.07 3.52
N LYS A 48 9.13 -14.70 4.54
CA LYS A 48 7.69 -14.90 4.63
C LYS A 48 7.06 -13.66 5.28
N VAL A 49 5.99 -13.15 4.69
CA VAL A 49 5.29 -11.96 5.20
C VAL A 49 3.79 -12.27 5.28
N PHE A 50 3.19 -12.02 6.44
CA PHE A 50 1.73 -12.10 6.58
C PHE A 50 1.12 -10.81 6.06
N LEU A 51 0.12 -10.97 5.19
CA LEU A 51 -0.56 -9.85 4.58
C LEU A 51 -1.76 -9.47 5.44
N GLU A 52 -1.69 -8.30 6.04
CA GLU A 52 -2.78 -7.71 6.82
C GLU A 52 -3.20 -6.39 6.20
N GLU A 53 -4.48 -6.06 6.35
CA GLU A 53 -4.98 -4.73 6.02
C GLU A 53 -5.80 -4.16 7.17
N LYS A 54 -5.65 -2.86 7.39
CA LYS A 54 -6.43 -2.12 8.39
C LYS A 54 -6.38 -0.64 8.09
N VAL A 55 -7.55 0.01 8.16
CA VAL A 55 -7.63 1.46 8.29
C VAL A 55 -8.18 1.78 9.67
N PHE A 56 -7.41 2.52 10.47
CA PHE A 56 -7.82 2.94 11.80
C PHE A 56 -8.76 4.16 11.72
N GLN A 57 -9.66 4.31 12.69
CA GLN A 57 -10.58 5.46 12.75
C GLN A 57 -9.96 6.69 13.40
N THR A 58 -8.87 6.51 14.16
CA THR A 58 -8.22 7.58 14.92
C THR A 58 -6.76 7.65 14.49
N TRP A 59 -6.37 8.78 13.91
CA TRP A 59 -5.01 8.96 13.37
C TRP A 59 -4.19 9.97 14.18
N TYR A 60 -4.80 10.68 15.12
CA TYR A 60 -4.10 11.66 15.93
C TYR A 60 -4.75 11.78 17.31
N ASN A 61 -3.94 12.17 18.29
CA ASN A 61 -4.39 12.52 19.62
C ASN A 61 -3.35 13.46 20.27
N ALA A 62 -3.83 14.54 20.89
CA ALA A 62 -2.97 15.59 21.43
C ALA A 62 -1.90 16.05 20.41
N ARG A 63 -0.62 15.82 20.71
CA ARG A 63 0.52 16.20 19.87
C ARG A 63 1.12 15.04 19.07
N SER A 64 0.40 13.92 18.97
CA SER A 64 0.81 12.75 18.21
C SER A 64 -0.10 12.54 16.99
N VAL A 65 0.52 12.22 15.85
CA VAL A 65 -0.17 11.93 14.59
C VAL A 65 0.47 10.71 13.93
N LEU A 66 -0.36 9.88 13.30
CA LEU A 66 0.01 8.64 12.62
C LEU A 66 -0.07 8.85 11.10
N ILE A 67 0.91 8.33 10.38
CA ILE A 67 0.97 8.33 8.91
C ILE A 67 1.37 6.93 8.40
N GLY A 68 1.08 6.63 7.14
CA GLY A 68 1.42 5.35 6.51
C GLY A 68 0.79 4.14 7.20
N ASP A 69 1.52 3.03 7.24
CA ASP A 69 1.05 1.75 7.81
C ASP A 69 0.59 1.84 9.27
N ALA A 70 1.02 2.88 10.01
CA ALA A 70 0.58 3.10 11.39
C ALA A 70 -0.92 3.48 11.48
N CYS A 71 -1.51 4.06 10.43
CA CYS A 71 -2.92 4.43 10.38
C CYS A 71 -3.71 3.78 9.23
N HIS A 72 -3.04 3.32 8.17
CA HIS A 72 -3.62 2.53 7.08
C HIS A 72 -2.62 1.50 6.54
N LYS A 73 -2.71 0.27 7.03
CA LYS A 73 -1.96 -0.87 6.48
C LYS A 73 -2.68 -1.41 5.25
N LEU A 74 -2.00 -1.47 4.11
CA LEU A 74 -2.56 -1.90 2.83
C LEU A 74 -2.00 -3.26 2.40
N LEU A 75 -2.82 -4.08 1.74
CA LEU A 75 -2.29 -5.24 1.01
C LEU A 75 -1.41 -4.77 -0.17
N PRO A 76 -0.30 -5.46 -0.47
CA PRO A 76 0.66 -5.02 -1.49
C PRO A 76 0.09 -5.09 -2.92
N GLY A 77 -1.08 -5.70 -3.12
CA GLY A 77 -1.59 -6.01 -4.46
C GLY A 77 -1.90 -4.81 -5.36
N ALA A 78 -1.94 -3.57 -4.85
CA ALA A 78 -2.01 -2.38 -5.70
C ALA A 78 -0.68 -1.60 -5.80
N GLY A 79 0.35 -1.97 -5.02
CA GLY A 79 1.62 -1.23 -4.97
C GLY A 79 1.50 0.20 -4.45
N GLN A 80 0.44 0.53 -3.70
CA GLN A 80 0.13 1.91 -3.29
C GLN A 80 0.51 2.25 -1.84
N GLY A 81 1.01 1.30 -1.03
CA GLY A 81 1.37 1.53 0.38
C GLY A 81 2.31 2.72 0.57
N ALA A 82 3.53 2.61 0.02
CA ALA A 82 4.54 3.64 0.13
C ALA A 82 4.07 4.99 -0.44
N MET A 83 3.40 4.99 -1.60
CA MET A 83 2.85 6.21 -2.20
C MET A 83 1.79 6.88 -1.32
N THR A 84 0.95 6.08 -0.66
CA THR A 84 -0.09 6.60 0.26
C THR A 84 0.55 7.20 1.51
N ALA A 85 1.58 6.57 2.07
CA ALA A 85 2.36 7.13 3.17
C ALA A 85 3.08 8.43 2.79
N MET A 86 3.65 8.51 1.58
CA MET A 86 4.28 9.74 1.10
C MET A 86 3.27 10.89 0.95
N LYS A 87 2.06 10.60 0.44
CA LYS A 87 0.97 11.59 0.38
C LYS A 87 0.59 12.11 1.76
N ASP A 88 0.57 11.24 2.77
CA ASP A 88 0.31 11.67 4.13
C ASP A 88 1.35 12.66 4.63
N ALA A 89 2.63 12.35 4.41
CA ALA A 89 3.72 13.21 4.83
C ALA A 89 3.61 14.61 4.18
N VAL A 90 3.30 14.68 2.88
CA VAL A 90 3.12 15.96 2.18
C VAL A 90 1.93 16.74 2.74
N VAL A 91 0.77 16.11 2.89
CA VAL A 91 -0.44 16.80 3.39
C VAL A 91 -0.27 17.24 4.84
N LEU A 92 0.31 16.37 5.69
CA LEU A 92 0.60 16.71 7.08
C LEU A 92 1.56 17.91 7.17
N ALA A 93 2.61 17.92 6.34
CA ALA A 93 3.57 19.01 6.31
C ALA A 93 2.89 20.33 5.88
N ASN A 94 2.02 20.32 4.86
CA ASN A 94 1.14 21.44 4.50
C ASN A 94 0.29 21.95 5.66
N CYS A 95 -0.34 21.06 6.40
CA CYS A 95 -1.15 21.43 7.57
C CYS A 95 -0.29 22.06 8.68
N ILE A 96 0.90 21.53 8.95
CA ILE A 96 1.81 22.05 9.99
C ILE A 96 2.38 23.42 9.59
N TYR A 97 2.82 23.59 8.35
CA TYR A 97 3.40 24.85 7.87
C TYR A 97 2.38 26.00 7.92
N ASN A 98 1.11 25.71 7.69
CA ASN A 98 0.03 26.69 7.73
C ASN A 98 -0.51 26.97 9.15
N MET A 99 0.07 26.39 10.19
CA MET A 99 -0.31 26.69 11.58
C MET A 99 0.06 28.13 11.94
N LYS A 100 -0.82 28.80 12.69
CA LYS A 100 -0.58 30.16 13.17
C LYS A 100 0.41 30.22 14.34
N ASP A 101 0.36 29.21 15.20
CA ASP A 101 1.17 29.10 16.41
C ASP A 101 1.31 27.62 16.83
N LEU A 102 2.01 27.37 17.93
CA LEU A 102 2.24 26.03 18.50
C LEU A 102 1.26 25.67 19.63
N SER A 103 0.12 26.35 19.72
CA SER A 103 -0.92 26.02 20.70
C SER A 103 -1.53 24.65 20.42
N ASP A 104 -2.08 24.01 21.46
CA ASP A 104 -2.73 22.71 21.32
C ASP A 104 -3.93 22.77 20.35
N GLU A 105 -4.66 23.89 20.32
CA GLU A 105 -5.77 24.10 19.38
C GLU A 105 -5.30 24.23 17.92
N SER A 106 -4.20 24.95 17.66
CA SER A 106 -3.61 25.02 16.31
C SER A 106 -3.14 23.65 15.83
N ILE A 107 -2.48 22.88 16.69
CA ILE A 107 -2.00 21.52 16.37
C ILE A 107 -3.19 20.58 16.10
N LYS A 108 -4.19 20.58 16.97
CA LYS A 108 -5.40 19.77 16.81
C LYS A 108 -6.13 20.11 15.51
N THR A 109 -6.21 21.40 15.17
CA THR A 109 -6.82 21.87 13.92
C THR A 109 -6.04 21.39 12.70
N ALA A 110 -4.71 21.46 12.72
CA ALA A 110 -3.84 20.96 11.66
C ALA A 110 -4.00 19.44 11.46
N PHE A 111 -3.96 18.67 12.54
CA PHE A 111 -4.12 17.21 12.47
C PHE A 111 -5.53 16.79 12.03
N ALA A 112 -6.57 17.52 12.44
CA ALA A 112 -7.93 17.31 11.97
C ALA A 112 -8.07 17.58 10.46
N SER A 113 -7.42 18.64 9.96
CA SER A 113 -7.38 18.95 8.51
C SER A 113 -6.67 17.85 7.72
N TYR A 114 -5.51 17.39 8.19
CA TYR A 114 -4.80 16.25 7.64
C TYR A 114 -5.69 15.00 7.55
N TYR A 115 -6.33 14.63 8.66
CA TYR A 115 -7.22 13.46 8.71
C TYR A 115 -8.37 13.59 7.69
N ARG A 116 -9.02 14.75 7.62
CA ARG A 116 -10.14 15.00 6.70
C ARG A 116 -9.73 14.82 5.24
N GLN A 117 -8.56 15.32 4.85
CA GLN A 117 -8.06 15.22 3.48
C GLN A 117 -7.64 13.80 3.10
N ARG A 118 -7.14 13.01 4.06
CA ARG A 118 -6.47 11.73 3.78
C ARG A 118 -7.31 10.49 4.06
N TYR A 119 -8.20 10.54 5.04
CA TYR A 119 -8.92 9.34 5.51
C TYR A 119 -9.74 8.64 4.43
N LEU A 120 -10.56 9.40 3.67
CA LEU A 120 -11.38 8.82 2.60
C LEU A 120 -10.54 8.21 1.49
N GLU A 121 -9.42 8.84 1.13
CA GLU A 121 -8.51 8.30 0.13
C GLU A 121 -7.88 6.99 0.62
N ALA A 122 -7.38 6.94 1.86
CA ALA A 122 -6.81 5.72 2.43
C ALA A 122 -7.84 4.56 2.48
N VAL A 123 -9.09 4.84 2.84
CA VAL A 123 -10.17 3.84 2.79
C VAL A 123 -10.40 3.33 1.36
N ASN A 124 -10.41 4.22 0.37
CA ASN A 124 -10.62 3.84 -1.02
C ASN A 124 -9.45 3.04 -1.60
N ILE A 125 -8.21 3.44 -1.31
CA ILE A 125 -7.01 2.73 -1.75
C ILE A 125 -6.93 1.36 -1.06
N THR A 126 -7.33 1.23 0.21
CA THR A 126 -7.41 -0.07 0.88
C THR A 126 -8.38 -1.00 0.16
N LYS A 127 -9.60 -0.55 -0.12
CA LYS A 127 -10.59 -1.34 -0.88
C LYS A 127 -10.08 -1.73 -2.26
N LEU A 128 -9.40 -0.82 -2.95
CA LEU A 128 -8.78 -1.09 -4.25
C LEU A 128 -7.70 -2.17 -4.11
N SER A 129 -6.81 -2.04 -3.12
CA SER A 129 -5.73 -2.99 -2.84
C SER A 129 -6.27 -4.38 -2.50
N ALA A 130 -7.33 -4.47 -1.70
CA ALA A 130 -8.02 -5.72 -1.39
C ALA A 130 -8.59 -6.40 -2.64
N ARG A 131 -9.27 -5.63 -3.50
CA ARG A 131 -9.82 -6.14 -4.76
C ARG A 131 -8.72 -6.62 -5.71
N SER A 132 -7.66 -5.83 -5.89
CA SER A 132 -6.52 -6.22 -6.74
C SER A 132 -5.81 -7.45 -6.22
N THR A 133 -5.57 -7.55 -4.91
CA THR A 133 -4.97 -8.73 -4.26
C THR A 133 -5.84 -9.96 -4.48
N LYS A 134 -7.16 -9.85 -4.30
CA LYS A 134 -8.10 -10.93 -4.58
C LYS A 134 -8.08 -11.34 -6.05
N VAL A 135 -8.04 -10.39 -6.98
CA VAL A 135 -7.96 -10.71 -8.41
C VAL A 135 -6.63 -11.39 -8.74
N MET A 136 -5.50 -11.01 -8.15
CA MET A 136 -4.20 -11.61 -8.46
C MET A 136 -4.03 -13.00 -7.83
N PHE A 137 -4.32 -13.12 -6.53
CA PHE A 137 -4.01 -14.32 -5.74
C PHE A 137 -5.24 -15.16 -5.38
N GLY A 138 -6.45 -14.70 -5.71
CA GLY A 138 -7.68 -15.44 -5.45
C GLY A 138 -7.73 -16.77 -6.22
N HIS A 139 -8.14 -17.81 -5.50
CA HIS A 139 -8.22 -19.17 -6.04
C HIS A 139 -9.61 -19.56 -6.55
N LYS A 140 -10.63 -18.70 -6.41
CA LYS A 140 -11.98 -18.99 -6.91
C LYS A 140 -12.00 -19.01 -8.43
N TRP A 141 -12.91 -19.78 -9.00
CA TRP A 141 -13.08 -19.86 -10.45
C TRP A 141 -13.39 -18.48 -11.08
N SER A 142 -14.16 -17.65 -10.37
CA SER A 142 -14.46 -16.27 -10.77
C SER A 142 -13.21 -15.39 -10.86
N ASP A 143 -12.28 -15.53 -9.91
CA ASP A 143 -11.03 -14.76 -9.88
C ASP A 143 -10.14 -15.17 -11.06
N ARG A 144 -10.10 -16.47 -11.37
CA ARG A 144 -9.37 -17.02 -12.53
C ARG A 144 -9.96 -16.52 -13.86
N LEU A 145 -11.29 -16.44 -13.98
CA LEU A 145 -11.96 -15.91 -15.16
C LEU A 145 -11.61 -14.43 -15.39
N VAL A 146 -11.65 -13.62 -14.33
CA VAL A 146 -11.25 -12.20 -14.41
C VAL A 146 -9.82 -12.06 -14.90
N ARG A 147 -8.87 -12.84 -14.34
CA ARG A 147 -7.46 -12.80 -14.76
C ARG A 147 -7.25 -13.23 -16.20
N LYS A 148 -7.76 -14.41 -16.59
CA LYS A 148 -7.43 -15.02 -17.89
C LYS A 148 -8.18 -14.42 -19.06
N VAL A 149 -9.38 -13.89 -18.82
CA VAL A 149 -10.25 -13.40 -19.89
C VAL A 149 -10.40 -11.88 -19.78
N ILE A 150 -11.01 -11.40 -18.70
CA ILE A 150 -11.40 -9.98 -18.62
C ILE A 150 -10.18 -9.06 -18.68
N LEU A 151 -9.14 -9.31 -17.90
CA LEU A 151 -7.95 -8.46 -17.90
C LEU A 151 -7.12 -8.55 -19.19
N ASN A 152 -7.14 -9.71 -19.86
CA ASN A 152 -6.43 -9.89 -21.14
C ASN A 152 -7.14 -9.17 -22.29
N PHE A 153 -8.46 -9.19 -22.32
CA PHE A 153 -9.26 -8.54 -23.35
C PHE A 153 -9.65 -7.09 -23.03
N LEU A 154 -9.35 -6.59 -21.82
CA LEU A 154 -9.65 -5.21 -21.46
C LEU A 154 -8.92 -4.25 -22.42
N PRO A 155 -9.63 -3.36 -23.13
CA PRO A 155 -9.01 -2.38 -24.01
C PRO A 155 -7.97 -1.53 -23.28
N GLY A 156 -6.87 -1.21 -23.95
CA GLY A 156 -5.76 -0.43 -23.37
C GLY A 156 -6.20 0.94 -22.82
N TRP A 157 -7.20 1.57 -23.43
CA TRP A 157 -7.73 2.85 -22.94
C TRP A 157 -8.47 2.72 -21.61
N ILE A 158 -9.14 1.59 -21.34
CA ILE A 158 -9.78 1.33 -20.03
C ILE A 158 -8.68 1.13 -18.99
N LYS A 159 -7.67 0.29 -19.30
CA LYS A 159 -6.52 0.08 -18.42
C LYS A 159 -5.86 1.42 -18.07
N MET A 160 -5.60 2.24 -19.09
CA MET A 160 -5.01 3.57 -18.93
C MET A 160 -5.88 4.48 -18.06
N LYS A 161 -7.20 4.52 -18.30
CA LYS A 161 -8.13 5.33 -17.50
C LYS A 161 -8.11 4.93 -16.03
N THR A 162 -8.22 3.63 -15.73
CA THR A 162 -8.19 3.11 -14.35
C THR A 162 -6.83 3.39 -13.68
N SER A 163 -5.73 3.24 -14.41
CA SER A 163 -4.40 3.62 -13.90
C SER A 163 -4.32 5.12 -13.61
N GLN A 164 -4.78 5.98 -14.52
CA GLN A 164 -4.77 7.43 -14.32
C GLN A 164 -5.59 7.83 -13.09
N GLU A 165 -6.77 7.23 -12.91
CA GLU A 165 -7.64 7.48 -11.76
C GLU A 165 -6.93 7.21 -10.42
N ALA A 166 -6.14 6.13 -10.33
CA ALA A 166 -5.35 5.80 -9.13
C ALA A 166 -4.25 6.83 -8.81
N PHE A 167 -3.80 7.59 -9.81
CA PHE A 167 -2.71 8.57 -9.68
C PHE A 167 -3.18 10.02 -9.85
N MET A 168 -4.49 10.33 -9.80
CA MET A 168 -4.96 11.72 -9.97
C MET A 168 -4.62 12.62 -8.78
N ILE A 169 -4.61 12.06 -7.57
CA ILE A 169 -4.29 12.79 -6.35
C ILE A 169 -2.77 12.84 -6.18
N ARG A 170 -2.20 14.05 -6.26
CA ARG A 170 -0.77 14.32 -6.21
C ARG A 170 -0.53 15.58 -5.37
N PRO A 171 -0.70 15.50 -4.03
CA PRO A 171 -0.41 16.63 -3.16
C PRO A 171 1.05 17.05 -3.35
N GLN A 172 1.30 18.35 -3.30
CA GLN A 172 2.65 18.92 -3.33
C GLN A 172 2.84 19.79 -2.10
N ILE A 173 4.10 20.02 -1.75
CA ILE A 173 4.44 20.93 -0.67
C ILE A 173 4.15 22.36 -1.14
N ASN A 174 3.25 23.06 -0.47
CA ASN A 174 2.68 24.33 -0.97
C ASN A 174 3.63 25.53 -0.85
N TRP A 175 4.66 25.45 0.00
CA TRP A 175 5.70 26.47 0.17
C TRP A 175 6.95 26.23 -0.68
N LEU A 176 6.95 25.20 -1.52
CA LEU A 176 8.01 24.91 -2.48
C LEU A 176 7.54 25.21 -3.92
N PRO A 177 8.45 25.46 -4.87
CA PRO A 177 8.10 25.61 -6.26
C PRO A 177 7.32 24.40 -6.77
N LEU A 178 6.12 24.64 -7.31
CA LEU A 178 5.28 23.57 -7.83
C LEU A 178 5.97 22.84 -8.98
N THR A 179 5.91 21.52 -8.93
CA THR A 179 6.46 20.67 -9.98
C THR A 179 5.62 20.79 -11.25
N LYS A 180 6.28 21.03 -12.38
CA LYS A 180 5.63 21.08 -13.69
C LYS A 180 5.00 19.71 -13.99
N SER A 181 3.75 19.70 -14.48
CA SER A 181 3.15 18.46 -14.96
C SER A 181 3.91 17.96 -16.19
N ARG A 182 4.45 16.75 -16.11
CA ARG A 182 5.18 16.08 -17.21
C ARG A 182 4.37 15.01 -17.92
N GLY A 183 3.15 14.73 -17.45
CA GLY A 183 2.28 13.66 -17.96
C GLY A 183 0.97 14.18 -18.53
N SER A 184 0.32 13.36 -19.35
CA SER A 184 -1.00 13.63 -19.95
C SER A 184 -2.19 13.23 -19.06
N GLY A 185 -1.93 12.57 -17.93
CA GLY A 185 -2.97 12.17 -17.00
C GLY A 185 -3.57 13.35 -16.25
N ARG A 186 -4.89 13.33 -16.04
CA ARG A 186 -5.61 14.32 -15.23
C ARG A 186 -5.04 14.36 -13.80
N VAL A 187 -4.82 15.56 -13.29
CA VAL A 187 -4.41 15.81 -11.90
C VAL A 187 -5.53 16.60 -11.23
N LEU A 188 -5.94 16.20 -10.03
CA LEU A 188 -6.91 16.96 -9.25
C LEU A 188 -6.24 18.18 -8.61
N PRO A 189 -6.96 19.30 -8.42
CA PRO A 189 -6.45 20.44 -7.68
C PRO A 189 -5.95 20.03 -6.29
N GLN A 190 -4.93 20.70 -5.79
CA GLN A 190 -4.51 20.59 -4.40
C GLN A 190 -5.53 21.36 -3.55
N GLU A 191 -5.98 20.78 -2.44
CA GLU A 191 -6.80 21.47 -1.42
C GLU A 191 -5.94 22.32 -0.49
#